data_AF-A0A8T4EH38-F1
#
_entry.id   AF-A0A8T4EH38-F1
#
_cell.length_a   1.000
_cell.length_b   1.000
_cell.length_c   1.000
_cell.angle_alpha   90.00
_cell.angle_beta   90.00
_cell.angle_gamma   90.00
#
_symmetry.space_group_name_H-M   'P 1'
#
loop_
_entity.id
_entity.type
_entity.pdbx_description
1 polymer ?
#
loop_
_entity_poly.entity_id
_entity_poly.type
_entity_poly.pdbx_seq_one_letter_code
_entity_poly.pdbx_strand_id
1 'polypeptide(L)'
;MARTPVDGYRGLIQTRLDDSIPAQINSVVARFADCVFAGEKLSIHLTRFLRLTTRLTAYLDSRDIANQSDVTISIDLLDYLTSTSKWWAVTRQDPGLVLRPPSRDARSFIKSIADLQVGGNTLQRISGATEKLSRFLEEHEVGTLEKIEELCNCMLSAWALLSAFSCKAQGRNVVTETDFETAYDFVRILLFYVELNDFMALTAVRRLGMHNILPLSAVVSFSPAFEKNLNASVAANLERIYSDRLAEIAMITSGASRSILTNSLKFLGQLQAVSQEIERLEAEHYDSIILGAMNMIERVGIPPDFLMQESSAISLFENLRLGEGVDERIQLLIRRIEGLIVDATGNKDFLLQYARLVPRLVSLLLLIACKTKESPIAPLEDSDIKRGLILLYELISAQ
;
A
#
# COMPACT_ATOMS: atom_id res chain seq x y z
N MET A 1 -13.99 -10.77 2.68
CA MET A 1 -15.25 -11.40 2.18
C MET A 1 -15.65 -10.74 0.86
N ALA A 2 -16.05 -11.51 -0.17
CA ALA A 2 -16.41 -10.95 -1.48
C ALA A 2 -17.78 -10.23 -1.45
N ARG A 3 -17.84 -9.03 -2.02
CA ARG A 3 -19.07 -8.22 -2.12
C ARG A 3 -19.91 -8.68 -3.31
N THR A 4 -21.24 -8.62 -3.18
CA THR A 4 -22.11 -8.93 -4.32
C THR A 4 -22.03 -7.82 -5.36
N PRO A 5 -22.23 -8.12 -6.66
CA PRO A 5 -22.25 -7.10 -7.70
C PRO A 5 -23.26 -5.98 -7.44
N VAL A 6 -24.46 -6.33 -6.97
CA VAL A 6 -25.52 -5.37 -6.65
C VAL A 6 -25.07 -4.40 -5.56
N ASP A 7 -24.49 -4.91 -4.47
CA ASP A 7 -24.04 -4.07 -3.36
C ASP A 7 -22.88 -3.15 -3.78
N GLY A 8 -21.91 -3.70 -4.54
CA GLY A 8 -20.78 -2.91 -5.04
C GLY A 8 -21.22 -1.76 -5.95
N TYR A 9 -22.08 -2.02 -6.94
CA TYR A 9 -22.57 -0.96 -7.82
C TYR A 9 -23.49 0.04 -7.11
N ARG A 10 -24.34 -0.44 -6.20
CA ARG A 10 -25.20 0.43 -5.38
C ARG A 10 -24.35 1.39 -4.53
N GLY A 11 -23.31 0.86 -3.88
CA GLY A 11 -22.36 1.65 -3.11
C GLY A 11 -21.71 2.76 -3.94
N LEU A 12 -21.23 2.44 -5.15
CA LEU A 12 -20.65 3.43 -6.07
C LEU A 12 -21.64 4.51 -6.52
N ILE A 13 -22.92 4.19 -6.65
CA ILE A 13 -23.97 5.13 -7.10
C ILE A 13 -24.48 6.02 -5.96
N GLN A 14 -24.47 5.50 -4.73
CA GLN A 14 -24.90 6.21 -3.54
C GLN A 14 -23.82 7.14 -3.00
N THR A 15 -22.55 6.76 -3.13
CA THR A 15 -21.40 7.55 -2.65
C THR A 15 -21.26 8.84 -3.44
N ARG A 16 -21.38 9.97 -2.73
CA ARG A 16 -21.25 11.32 -3.30
C ARG A 16 -19.79 11.77 -3.24
N LEU A 17 -19.43 12.65 -4.17
CA LEU A 17 -18.15 13.35 -4.12
C LEU A 17 -18.37 14.69 -3.45
N ASP A 18 -17.52 15.04 -2.49
CA ASP A 18 -17.45 16.40 -1.96
C ASP A 18 -17.13 17.43 -3.07
N ASP A 19 -17.58 18.66 -2.90
CA ASP A 19 -17.49 19.76 -3.87
C ASP A 19 -16.04 20.15 -4.19
N SER A 20 -15.10 19.84 -3.29
CA SER A 20 -13.68 20.11 -3.47
C SER A 20 -12.99 19.11 -4.42
N ILE A 21 -13.57 17.93 -4.65
CA ILE A 21 -12.95 16.82 -5.41
C ILE A 21 -12.72 17.14 -6.88
N PRO A 22 -13.67 17.72 -7.65
CA PRO A 22 -13.47 18.01 -9.07
C PRO A 22 -12.24 18.89 -9.34
N ALA A 23 -12.01 19.90 -8.50
CA ALA A 23 -10.85 20.78 -8.63
C ALA A 23 -9.52 20.02 -8.42
N GLN A 24 -9.48 19.13 -7.43
CA GLN A 24 -8.30 18.30 -7.16
C GLN A 24 -8.02 17.32 -8.31
N ILE A 25 -9.05 16.62 -8.81
CA ILE A 25 -8.91 15.73 -9.97
C ILE A 25 -8.38 16.52 -11.18
N ASN A 26 -8.95 17.70 -11.44
CA ASN A 26 -8.52 18.56 -12.55
C ASN A 26 -7.04 18.96 -12.45
N SER A 27 -6.51 19.23 -11.24
CA SER A 27 -5.09 19.53 -11.03
C SER A 27 -4.14 18.40 -11.45
N VAL A 28 -4.62 17.15 -11.39
CA VAL A 28 -3.89 15.97 -11.82
C VAL A 28 -4.04 15.78 -13.33
N VAL A 29 -5.28 15.80 -13.85
CA VAL A 29 -5.55 15.39 -15.23
C VAL A 29 -5.30 16.47 -16.28
N ALA A 30 -5.27 17.75 -15.91
CA ALA A 30 -5.11 18.87 -16.85
C ALA A 30 -3.83 18.74 -17.71
N ARG A 31 -2.78 18.14 -17.17
CA ARG A 31 -1.51 17.87 -17.87
C ARG A 31 -1.61 16.86 -19.03
N PHE A 32 -2.77 16.23 -19.20
CA PHE A 32 -3.09 15.27 -20.27
C PHE A 32 -4.26 15.77 -21.14
N ALA A 33 -4.64 17.05 -21.03
CA ALA A 33 -5.79 17.62 -21.74
C ALA A 33 -5.63 17.61 -23.27
N ASP A 34 -4.40 17.71 -23.76
CA ASP A 34 -4.08 17.74 -25.18
C ASP A 34 -3.93 16.33 -25.80
N CYS A 35 -3.97 15.29 -24.98
CA CYS A 35 -3.88 13.90 -25.43
C CYS A 35 -5.28 13.37 -25.76
N VAL A 36 -5.42 12.70 -26.90
CA VAL A 36 -6.65 11.98 -27.30
C VAL A 36 -6.38 10.48 -27.20
N PHE A 37 -7.34 9.73 -26.67
CA PHE A 37 -7.28 8.28 -26.55
C PHE A 37 -8.70 7.71 -26.72
N ALA A 38 -8.83 6.62 -27.49
CA ALA A 38 -10.11 5.93 -27.71
C ALA A 38 -11.29 6.83 -28.13
N GLY A 39 -11.02 7.93 -28.87
CA GLY A 39 -12.03 8.85 -29.37
C GLY A 39 -12.41 10.01 -28.44
N GLU A 40 -11.89 10.06 -27.22
CA GLU A 40 -12.08 11.18 -26.27
C GLU A 40 -10.75 11.74 -25.76
N LYS A 41 -10.81 12.86 -25.03
CA LYS A 41 -9.61 13.37 -24.36
C LYS A 41 -9.18 12.42 -23.24
N LEU A 42 -7.89 12.13 -23.16
CA LEU A 42 -7.32 11.28 -22.11
C LEU A 42 -7.63 11.81 -20.70
N SER A 43 -7.66 13.13 -20.54
CA SER A 43 -8.09 13.79 -19.29
C SER A 43 -9.51 13.43 -18.86
N ILE A 44 -10.44 13.19 -19.80
CA ILE A 44 -11.83 12.78 -19.50
C ILE A 44 -11.84 11.35 -18.97
N HIS A 45 -11.14 10.43 -19.63
CA HIS A 45 -11.03 9.06 -19.15
C HIS A 45 -10.40 8.97 -17.76
N LEU A 46 -9.31 9.72 -17.52
CA LEU A 46 -8.64 9.78 -16.22
C LEU A 46 -9.55 10.40 -15.14
N THR A 47 -10.31 11.45 -15.48
CA THR A 47 -11.28 12.06 -14.56
C THR A 47 -12.31 11.03 -14.12
N ARG A 48 -12.90 10.31 -15.08
CA ARG A 48 -13.90 9.28 -14.81
C ARG A 48 -13.32 8.11 -13.98
N PHE A 49 -12.10 7.67 -14.28
CA PHE A 49 -11.40 6.66 -13.50
C PHE A 49 -11.18 7.11 -12.05
N LEU A 50 -10.65 8.31 -11.85
CA LEU A 50 -10.39 8.85 -10.51
C LEU A 50 -11.69 9.05 -9.72
N ARG A 51 -12.77 9.51 -10.35
CA ARG A 51 -14.10 9.60 -9.70
C ARG A 51 -14.60 8.22 -9.25
N LEU A 52 -14.47 7.20 -10.10
CA LEU A 52 -14.88 5.83 -9.79
C LEU A 52 -14.12 5.27 -8.58
N THR A 53 -12.79 5.36 -8.59
CA THR A 53 -11.95 4.82 -7.51
C THR A 53 -12.04 5.65 -6.22
N THR A 54 -12.34 6.95 -6.34
CA THR A 54 -12.59 7.82 -5.17
C THR A 54 -13.88 7.40 -4.47
N ARG A 55 -14.96 7.16 -5.22
CA ARG A 55 -16.21 6.62 -4.67
C ARG A 55 -16.01 5.23 -4.09
N LEU A 56 -15.23 4.37 -4.76
CA LEU A 56 -14.91 3.03 -4.27
C LEU A 56 -14.22 3.08 -2.90
N THR A 57 -13.20 3.91 -2.74
CA THR A 57 -12.46 4.04 -1.47
C THR A 57 -13.38 4.45 -0.32
N ALA A 58 -14.19 5.50 -0.52
CA ALA A 58 -15.14 5.95 0.50
C ALA A 58 -16.21 4.89 0.81
N TYR A 59 -16.72 4.18 -0.22
CA TYR A 59 -17.66 3.07 -0.04
C TYR A 59 -17.05 1.91 0.77
N LEU A 60 -15.80 1.53 0.49
CA LEU A 60 -15.10 0.48 1.24
C LEU A 60 -14.88 0.86 2.70
N ASP A 61 -14.79 2.16 2.98
CA ASP A 61 -14.75 2.74 4.33
C ASP A 61 -16.14 2.98 4.93
N SER A 62 -17.20 2.44 4.31
CA SER A 62 -18.59 2.60 4.75
C SER A 62 -19.06 4.06 4.85
N ARG A 63 -18.48 4.96 4.04
CA ARG A 63 -18.83 6.39 3.98
C ARG A 63 -19.63 6.72 2.73
N ASP A 64 -20.70 7.50 2.91
CA ASP A 64 -21.55 7.99 1.83
C ASP A 64 -20.99 9.22 1.10
N ILE A 65 -19.96 9.86 1.67
CA ILE A 65 -19.33 11.06 1.11
C ILE A 65 -17.82 10.82 1.03
N ALA A 66 -17.30 10.86 -0.19
CA ALA A 66 -15.88 10.85 -0.45
C ALA A 66 -15.27 12.23 -0.22
N ASN A 67 -14.06 12.26 0.32
CA ASN A 67 -13.30 13.47 0.66
C ASN A 67 -11.94 13.49 -0.08
N GLN A 68 -11.10 14.49 0.23
CA GLN A 68 -9.80 14.67 -0.42
C GLN A 68 -8.81 13.52 -0.16
N SER A 69 -8.95 12.82 0.96
CA SER A 69 -8.11 11.66 1.27
C SER A 69 -8.40 10.49 0.33
N ASP A 70 -9.68 10.28 -0.04
CA ASP A 70 -10.10 9.27 -1.00
C ASP A 70 -9.58 9.56 -2.41
N VAL A 71 -9.53 10.85 -2.79
CA VAL A 71 -8.91 11.28 -4.04
C VAL A 71 -7.40 11.00 -4.04
N THR A 72 -6.73 11.25 -2.91
CA THR A 72 -5.28 10.97 -2.76
C THR A 72 -5.00 9.49 -2.95
N ILE A 73 -5.79 8.63 -2.28
CA ILE A 73 -5.71 7.17 -2.43
C ILE A 73 -5.94 6.75 -3.88
N SER A 74 -6.90 7.39 -4.57
CA SER A 74 -7.21 7.10 -5.97
C SER A 74 -6.09 7.50 -6.93
N ILE A 75 -5.39 8.59 -6.63
CA ILE A 75 -4.18 9.01 -7.36
C ILE A 75 -3.05 8.01 -7.11
N ASP A 76 -2.86 7.56 -5.86
CA ASP A 76 -1.85 6.57 -5.52
C ASP A 76 -2.10 5.22 -6.21
N LEU A 77 -3.37 4.82 -6.37
CA LEU A 77 -3.75 3.68 -7.20
C LEU A 77 -3.41 3.91 -8.68
N LEU A 78 -3.74 5.07 -9.26
CA LEU A 78 -3.40 5.38 -10.65
C LEU A 78 -1.87 5.34 -10.87
N ASP A 79 -1.10 5.95 -9.96
CA ASP A 79 0.35 5.92 -9.98
C ASP A 79 0.88 4.48 -9.86
N TYR A 80 0.29 3.67 -8.97
CA TYR A 80 0.64 2.25 -8.84
C TYR A 80 0.43 1.49 -10.15
N LEU A 81 -0.74 1.63 -10.78
CA LEU A 81 -1.08 0.92 -12.02
C LEU A 81 -0.23 1.34 -13.22
N THR A 82 0.33 2.54 -13.19
CA THR A 82 1.07 3.13 -14.31
C THR A 82 2.59 3.08 -14.11
N SER A 83 3.06 2.94 -12.87
CA SER A 83 4.47 2.78 -12.53
C SER A 83 4.89 1.32 -12.37
N THR A 84 4.00 0.43 -11.96
CA THR A 84 4.34 -0.99 -11.70
C THR A 84 4.09 -1.87 -12.91
N SER A 85 4.81 -3.00 -12.96
CA SER A 85 4.56 -4.06 -13.94
C SER A 85 3.74 -5.17 -13.31
N LYS A 86 2.91 -5.84 -14.13
CA LYS A 86 2.17 -7.07 -13.77
C LYS A 86 1.16 -6.93 -12.63
N TRP A 87 0.57 -5.75 -12.42
CA TRP A 87 -0.61 -5.63 -11.55
C TRP A 87 -1.79 -6.48 -12.06
N TRP A 88 -1.79 -6.83 -13.35
CA TRP A 88 -2.74 -7.76 -13.95
C TRP A 88 -2.52 -9.24 -13.58
N ALA A 89 -1.52 -9.57 -12.75
CA ALA A 89 -1.34 -10.91 -12.21
C ALA A 89 -2.28 -11.21 -11.04
N VAL A 90 -3.01 -10.20 -10.53
CA VAL A 90 -4.00 -10.39 -9.45
C VAL A 90 -5.15 -11.25 -9.97
N THR A 91 -5.57 -12.22 -9.17
CA THR A 91 -6.64 -13.17 -9.55
C THR A 91 -7.79 -13.10 -8.56
N ARG A 92 -8.89 -13.80 -8.87
CA ARG A 92 -10.02 -13.94 -7.93
C ARG A 92 -9.74 -14.97 -6.82
N GLN A 93 -8.75 -15.85 -7.02
CA GLN A 93 -8.35 -16.86 -6.04
C GLN A 93 -7.43 -16.26 -4.98
N ASP A 94 -6.58 -15.33 -5.40
CA ASP A 94 -5.69 -14.54 -4.54
C ASP A 94 -5.91 -13.05 -4.85
N PRO A 95 -7.05 -12.49 -4.38
CA PRO A 95 -7.37 -11.09 -4.61
C PRO A 95 -6.58 -10.20 -3.67
N GLY A 96 -5.91 -9.18 -4.21
CA GLY A 96 -5.17 -8.20 -3.42
C GLY A 96 -4.14 -7.46 -4.24
N LEU A 97 -3.88 -6.21 -3.87
CA LEU A 97 -2.85 -5.40 -4.51
C LEU A 97 -1.48 -5.77 -3.92
N VAL A 98 -0.60 -6.30 -4.76
CA VAL A 98 0.78 -6.60 -4.36
C VAL A 98 1.62 -5.34 -4.45
N LEU A 99 2.24 -4.90 -3.35
CA LEU A 99 3.03 -3.67 -3.25
C LEU A 99 4.40 -3.78 -3.97
N ARG A 100 4.37 -3.73 -5.30
CA ARG A 100 5.55 -3.87 -6.18
C ARG A 100 6.37 -2.58 -6.27
N PRO A 101 7.71 -2.65 -6.43
CA PRO A 101 8.51 -1.47 -6.72
C PRO A 101 8.12 -0.84 -8.07
N PRO A 102 8.22 0.49 -8.20
CA PRO A 102 8.02 1.15 -9.49
C PRO A 102 9.07 0.68 -10.51
N SER A 103 8.62 0.49 -11.75
CA SER A 103 9.43 0.01 -12.89
C SER A 103 9.63 1.08 -13.97
N ARG A 104 8.89 2.19 -13.88
CA ARG A 104 8.85 3.27 -14.86
C ARG A 104 8.22 4.51 -14.25
N ASP A 105 8.44 5.66 -14.89
CA ASP A 105 7.75 6.91 -14.55
C ASP A 105 6.27 6.85 -14.99
N ALA A 106 5.37 7.06 -14.04
CA ALA A 106 3.91 7.00 -14.25
C ALA A 106 3.43 8.04 -15.28
N ARG A 107 3.98 9.26 -15.24
CA ARG A 107 3.51 10.36 -16.07
C ARG A 107 3.81 10.13 -17.55
N SER A 108 5.05 9.77 -17.86
CA SER A 108 5.48 9.43 -19.22
C SER A 108 4.71 8.20 -19.73
N PHE A 109 4.48 7.21 -18.86
CA PHE A 109 3.68 6.04 -19.21
C PHE A 109 2.24 6.41 -19.59
N ILE A 110 1.54 7.21 -18.77
CA ILE A 110 0.18 7.67 -19.08
C ILE A 110 0.14 8.43 -20.41
N LYS A 111 1.10 9.35 -20.66
CA LYS A 111 1.16 10.06 -21.95
C LYS A 111 1.32 9.11 -23.13
N SER A 112 2.14 8.07 -22.97
CA SER A 112 2.46 7.12 -24.04
C SER A 112 1.29 6.25 -24.50
N ILE A 113 0.16 6.26 -23.78
CA ILE A 113 -1.05 5.53 -24.21
C ILE A 113 -1.83 6.27 -25.29
N ALA A 114 -1.62 7.59 -25.43
CA ALA A 114 -2.24 8.38 -26.48
C ALA A 114 -1.82 7.90 -27.89
N ASP A 115 -0.64 7.28 -27.98
CA ASP A 115 -0.10 6.73 -29.23
C ASP A 115 -0.62 5.31 -29.54
N LEU A 116 -1.45 4.72 -28.67
CA LEU A 116 -1.96 3.36 -28.86
C LEU A 116 -3.15 3.32 -29.81
N GLN A 117 -3.19 2.27 -30.62
CA GLN A 117 -4.37 1.93 -31.40
C GLN A 117 -5.25 0.97 -30.61
N VAL A 118 -6.54 1.29 -30.49
CA VAL A 118 -7.53 0.37 -29.90
C VAL A 118 -8.24 -0.33 -31.04
N GLY A 119 -8.11 -1.66 -31.11
CA GLY A 119 -8.75 -2.46 -32.16
C GLY A 119 -10.28 -2.31 -32.13
N GLY A 120 -10.91 -2.30 -33.30
CA GLY A 120 -12.37 -2.16 -33.42
C GLY A 120 -13.14 -3.23 -32.63
N ASN A 121 -12.68 -4.48 -32.66
CA ASN A 121 -13.28 -5.56 -31.86
C ASN A 121 -13.17 -5.29 -30.35
N THR A 122 -12.03 -4.75 -29.89
CA THR A 122 -11.83 -4.41 -28.48
C THR A 122 -12.79 -3.30 -28.05
N LEU A 123 -13.00 -2.27 -28.87
CA LEU A 123 -14.00 -1.23 -28.62
C LEU A 123 -15.42 -1.82 -28.58
N GLN A 124 -15.76 -2.74 -29.49
CA GLN A 124 -17.05 -3.44 -29.46
C GLN A 124 -17.24 -4.28 -28.19
N ARG A 125 -16.19 -4.96 -27.71
CA ARG A 125 -16.23 -5.71 -26.43
C ARG A 125 -16.49 -4.78 -25.25
N ILE A 126 -15.79 -3.63 -25.18
CA ILE A 126 -15.99 -2.62 -24.14
C ILE A 126 -17.42 -2.07 -24.17
N SER A 127 -17.91 -1.68 -25.35
CA SER A 127 -19.29 -1.18 -25.50
C SER A 127 -20.32 -2.24 -25.10
N GLY A 128 -20.15 -3.48 -25.57
CA GLY A 128 -21.04 -4.59 -25.21
C GLY A 128 -21.03 -4.92 -23.70
N ALA A 129 -19.90 -4.79 -23.02
CA ALA A 129 -19.84 -4.94 -21.57
C ALA A 129 -20.52 -3.77 -20.84
N THR A 130 -20.42 -2.56 -21.38
CA THR A 130 -21.08 -1.36 -20.85
C THR A 130 -22.61 -1.44 -20.99
N GLU A 131 -23.10 -1.94 -22.13
CA GLU A 131 -24.53 -2.20 -22.33
C GLU A 131 -25.07 -3.27 -21.38
N LYS A 132 -24.32 -4.37 -21.19
CA LYS A 132 -24.67 -5.42 -20.22
C LYS A 132 -24.73 -4.87 -18.80
N LEU A 133 -23.81 -4.00 -18.44
CA LEU A 133 -23.83 -3.32 -17.15
C LEU A 133 -25.07 -2.43 -17.01
N SER A 134 -25.41 -1.62 -18.02
CA SER A 134 -26.61 -0.77 -17.98
C SER A 134 -27.87 -1.60 -17.72
N ARG A 135 -28.07 -2.66 -18.51
CA ARG A 135 -29.22 -3.56 -18.36
C ARG A 135 -29.26 -4.20 -16.97
N PHE A 136 -28.11 -4.67 -16.48
CA PHE A 136 -28.02 -5.23 -15.14
C PHE A 136 -28.45 -4.22 -14.05
N LEU A 137 -27.98 -2.97 -14.15
CA LEU A 137 -28.30 -1.92 -13.17
C LEU A 137 -29.77 -1.52 -13.24
N GLU A 138 -30.35 -1.46 -14.44
CA GLU A 138 -31.79 -1.20 -14.65
C GLU A 138 -32.65 -2.34 -14.09
N GLU A 139 -32.33 -3.60 -14.42
CA GLU A 139 -33.05 -4.79 -13.94
C GLU A 139 -33.04 -4.94 -12.42
N HIS A 140 -31.97 -4.49 -11.76
CA HIS A 140 -31.80 -4.57 -10.30
C HIS A 140 -32.09 -3.24 -9.58
N GLU A 141 -32.65 -2.25 -10.29
CA GLU A 141 -33.04 -0.94 -9.76
C GLU A 141 -31.91 -0.23 -8.98
N VAL A 142 -30.68 -0.32 -9.50
CA VAL A 142 -29.47 0.21 -8.86
C VAL A 142 -29.29 1.69 -9.19
N GLY A 143 -30.26 2.53 -8.82
CA GLY A 143 -30.20 4.00 -8.97
C GLY A 143 -31.04 4.56 -10.12
N THR A 144 -30.93 5.88 -10.32
CA THR A 144 -31.63 6.60 -11.40
C THR A 144 -30.90 6.45 -12.73
N LEU A 145 -31.61 6.62 -13.86
CA LEU A 145 -31.03 6.53 -15.20
C LEU A 145 -29.78 7.41 -15.38
N GLU A 146 -29.81 8.65 -14.89
CA GLU A 146 -28.67 9.57 -14.93
C GLU A 146 -27.43 9.03 -14.20
N LYS A 147 -27.63 8.40 -13.04
CA LYS A 147 -26.53 7.81 -12.25
C LYS A 147 -26.01 6.52 -12.87
N ILE A 148 -26.90 5.73 -13.47
CA ILE A 148 -26.55 4.52 -14.22
C ILE A 148 -25.67 4.92 -15.41
N GLU A 149 -26.09 5.91 -16.20
CA GLU A 149 -25.32 6.43 -17.32
C GLU A 149 -23.95 6.96 -16.89
N GLU A 150 -23.88 7.72 -15.80
CA GLU A 150 -22.62 8.20 -15.24
C GLU A 150 -21.69 7.03 -14.86
N LEU A 151 -22.20 6.02 -14.16
CA LEU A 151 -21.41 4.85 -13.75
C LEU A 151 -20.93 4.07 -14.99
N CYS A 152 -21.80 3.83 -15.96
CA CYS A 152 -21.45 3.15 -17.22
C CYS A 152 -20.32 3.88 -17.96
N ASN A 153 -20.38 5.21 -18.05
CA ASN A 153 -19.32 6.03 -18.65
C ASN A 153 -18.00 5.93 -17.86
N CYS A 154 -18.08 5.84 -16.53
CA CYS A 154 -16.90 5.62 -15.68
C CYS A 154 -16.27 4.25 -15.90
N MET A 155 -17.09 3.20 -15.97
CA MET A 155 -16.63 1.83 -16.21
C MET A 155 -16.04 1.65 -17.60
N LEU A 156 -16.66 2.23 -18.63
CA LEU A 156 -16.12 2.27 -19.99
C LEU A 156 -14.72 2.88 -20.01
N SER A 157 -14.54 4.02 -19.35
CA SER A 157 -13.25 4.70 -19.28
C SER A 157 -12.22 3.89 -18.49
N ALA A 158 -12.63 3.25 -17.39
CA ALA A 158 -11.75 2.38 -16.61
C ALA A 158 -11.28 1.18 -17.43
N TRP A 159 -12.19 0.48 -18.12
CA TRP A 159 -11.82 -0.65 -18.98
C TRP A 159 -10.91 -0.22 -20.13
N ALA A 160 -11.20 0.90 -20.80
CA ALA A 160 -10.36 1.40 -21.89
C ALA A 160 -8.94 1.73 -21.41
N LEU A 161 -8.80 2.46 -20.28
CA LEU A 161 -7.51 2.83 -19.70
C LEU A 161 -6.71 1.60 -19.25
N LEU A 162 -7.33 0.70 -18.49
CA LEU A 162 -6.66 -0.49 -17.98
C LEU A 162 -6.25 -1.45 -19.09
N SER A 163 -7.03 -1.53 -20.18
CA SER A 163 -6.64 -2.30 -21.38
C SER A 163 -5.41 -1.71 -22.03
N ALA A 164 -5.37 -0.38 -22.18
CA ALA A 164 -4.20 0.34 -22.69
C ALA A 164 -2.97 0.18 -21.78
N PHE A 165 -3.15 0.25 -20.45
CA PHE A 165 -2.08 0.04 -19.49
C PHE A 165 -1.51 -1.38 -19.57
N SER A 166 -2.37 -2.41 -19.64
CA SER A 166 -1.94 -3.80 -19.86
C SER A 166 -1.12 -3.93 -21.16
N CYS A 167 -1.66 -3.44 -22.27
CA CYS A 167 -1.04 -3.50 -23.58
C CYS A 167 0.35 -2.82 -23.59
N LYS A 168 0.40 -1.56 -23.14
CA LYS A 168 1.64 -0.76 -23.13
C LYS A 168 2.66 -1.34 -22.15
N ALA A 169 2.22 -1.88 -21.02
CA ALA A 169 3.13 -2.47 -20.05
C ALA A 169 3.81 -3.75 -20.57
N GLN A 170 3.20 -4.41 -21.56
CA GLN A 170 3.78 -5.54 -22.31
C GLN A 170 4.58 -5.11 -23.55
N GLY A 171 4.75 -3.80 -23.78
CA GLY A 171 5.51 -3.27 -24.93
C GLY A 171 4.76 -3.32 -26.26
N ARG A 172 3.45 -3.55 -26.25
CA ARG A 172 2.61 -3.56 -27.45
C ARG A 172 2.03 -2.16 -27.73
N ASN A 173 1.70 -1.91 -29.00
CA ASN A 173 1.11 -0.65 -29.47
C ASN A 173 -0.35 -0.78 -29.94
N VAL A 174 -0.89 -2.00 -29.96
CA VAL A 174 -2.28 -2.28 -30.36
C VAL A 174 -2.98 -3.03 -29.24
N VAL A 175 -4.05 -2.44 -28.72
CA VAL A 175 -4.87 -2.99 -27.63
C VAL A 175 -5.82 -4.04 -28.19
N THR A 176 -5.75 -5.25 -27.64
CA THR A 176 -6.52 -6.42 -28.12
C THR A 176 -7.63 -6.79 -27.13
N GLU A 177 -8.49 -7.74 -27.53
CA GLU A 177 -9.55 -8.27 -26.67
C GLU A 177 -8.99 -8.91 -25.39
N THR A 178 -7.80 -9.52 -25.44
CA THR A 178 -7.13 -10.10 -24.27
C THR A 178 -6.77 -9.04 -23.23
N ASP A 179 -6.37 -7.84 -23.67
CA ASP A 179 -6.14 -6.72 -22.76
C ASP A 179 -7.44 -6.27 -22.09
N PHE A 180 -8.54 -6.29 -22.84
CA PHE A 180 -9.85 -6.00 -22.29
C PHE A 180 -10.29 -7.04 -21.27
N GLU A 181 -10.15 -8.34 -21.52
CA GLU A 181 -10.49 -9.36 -20.52
C GLU A 181 -9.67 -9.19 -19.23
N THR A 182 -8.40 -8.85 -19.38
CA THR A 182 -7.50 -8.54 -18.25
C THR A 182 -8.01 -7.32 -17.46
N ALA A 183 -8.33 -6.23 -18.15
CA ALA A 183 -8.89 -5.02 -17.54
C ALA A 183 -10.24 -5.28 -16.88
N TYR A 184 -11.10 -6.05 -17.53
CA TYR A 184 -12.42 -6.42 -17.05
C TYR A 184 -12.34 -7.20 -15.74
N ASP A 185 -11.48 -8.21 -15.69
CA ASP A 185 -11.26 -9.01 -14.49
C ASP A 185 -10.61 -8.20 -13.37
N PHE A 186 -9.65 -7.34 -13.69
CA PHE A 186 -9.03 -6.48 -12.70
C PHE A 186 -10.03 -5.51 -12.05
N VAL A 187 -10.89 -4.86 -12.85
CA VAL A 187 -11.96 -4.00 -12.30
C VAL A 187 -12.88 -4.80 -11.39
N ARG A 188 -13.27 -6.02 -11.77
CA ARG A 188 -14.10 -6.88 -10.90
C ARG A 188 -13.41 -7.22 -9.59
N ILE A 189 -12.11 -7.49 -9.62
CA ILE A 189 -11.33 -7.75 -8.41
C ILE A 189 -11.31 -6.52 -7.51
N LEU A 190 -11.01 -5.34 -8.05
CA LEU A 190 -11.04 -4.08 -7.31
C LEU A 190 -12.40 -3.82 -6.65
N LEU A 191 -13.49 -3.98 -7.41
CA LEU A 191 -14.84 -3.67 -6.91
C LEU A 191 -15.30 -4.68 -5.86
N PHE A 192 -15.06 -5.98 -6.06
CA PHE A 192 -15.76 -7.02 -5.32
C PHE A 192 -14.90 -7.83 -4.36
N TYR A 193 -13.58 -7.81 -4.49
CA TYR A 193 -12.69 -8.69 -3.71
C TYR A 193 -11.67 -7.94 -2.86
N VAL A 194 -11.16 -6.81 -3.33
CA VAL A 194 -10.09 -6.04 -2.66
C VAL A 194 -10.62 -5.31 -1.42
N GLU A 195 -9.82 -5.21 -0.35
CA GLU A 195 -10.25 -4.57 0.90
C GLU A 195 -9.73 -3.13 0.98
N LEU A 196 -10.28 -2.30 1.89
CA LEU A 196 -9.83 -0.91 2.06
C LEU A 196 -8.31 -0.83 2.36
N ASN A 197 -7.79 -1.79 3.12
CA ASN A 197 -6.38 -1.86 3.50
C ASN A 197 -5.45 -1.97 2.28
N ASP A 198 -5.87 -2.57 1.16
CA ASP A 198 -5.09 -2.59 -0.08
C ASP A 198 -4.81 -1.18 -0.61
N PHE A 199 -5.85 -0.34 -0.60
CA PHE A 199 -5.78 1.03 -1.08
C PHE A 199 -5.00 1.90 -0.10
N MET A 200 -5.29 1.79 1.20
CA MET A 200 -4.57 2.54 2.23
C MET A 200 -3.08 2.18 2.29
N ALA A 201 -2.72 0.91 2.06
CA ALA A 201 -1.33 0.49 2.05
C ALA A 201 -0.52 1.09 0.89
N LEU A 202 -1.14 1.37 -0.26
CA LEU A 202 -0.48 2.10 -1.36
C LEU A 202 -0.11 3.53 -0.95
N THR A 203 -0.99 4.20 -0.22
CA THR A 203 -0.70 5.53 0.32
C THR A 203 0.31 5.46 1.46
N ALA A 204 0.15 4.53 2.40
CA ALA A 204 1.06 4.35 3.53
C ALA A 204 2.50 4.08 3.06
N VAL A 205 2.71 3.18 2.09
CA VAL A 205 4.06 2.90 1.58
C VAL A 205 4.69 4.12 0.91
N ARG A 206 3.92 4.88 0.13
CA ARG A 206 4.43 6.10 -0.54
C ARG A 206 4.81 7.16 0.48
N ARG A 207 3.93 7.42 1.44
CA ARG A 207 4.15 8.43 2.49
C ARG A 207 5.28 8.04 3.42
N LEU A 208 5.39 6.76 3.78
CA LEU A 208 6.49 6.24 4.56
C LEU A 208 7.82 6.45 3.83
N GLY A 209 7.91 6.04 2.57
CA GLY A 209 9.14 6.18 1.78
C GLY A 209 9.56 7.64 1.53
N MET A 210 8.62 8.59 1.63
CA MET A 210 8.88 10.02 1.48
C MET A 210 8.89 10.78 2.83
N HIS A 211 8.84 10.08 3.97
CA HIS A 211 8.70 10.75 5.25
C HIS A 211 10.03 11.41 5.66
N ASN A 212 9.99 12.71 5.94
CA ASN A 212 11.18 13.51 6.27
C ASN A 212 11.94 13.02 7.52
N ILE A 213 11.24 12.32 8.43
CA ILE A 213 11.85 11.77 9.65
C ILE A 213 12.76 10.56 9.38
N LEU A 214 12.54 9.82 8.28
CA LEU A 214 13.36 8.63 8.00
C LEU A 214 14.82 9.00 7.75
N PRO A 215 15.14 10.01 6.91
CA PRO A 215 16.49 10.54 6.79
C PRO A 215 17.12 10.95 8.12
N LEU A 216 16.38 11.66 8.98
CA LEU A 216 16.88 12.12 10.27
C LEU A 216 17.18 10.93 11.21
N SER A 217 16.26 9.95 11.26
CA SER A 217 16.41 8.76 12.09
C SER A 217 17.60 7.88 11.65
N ALA A 218 17.94 7.88 10.36
CA ALA A 218 19.07 7.12 9.82
C ALA A 218 20.43 7.61 10.33
N VAL A 219 20.54 8.91 10.60
CA VAL A 219 21.77 9.57 11.07
C VAL A 219 22.01 9.32 12.56
N VAL A 220 20.95 9.05 13.34
CA VAL A 220 21.07 8.77 14.78
C VAL A 220 21.94 7.53 15.01
N SER A 221 23.04 7.74 15.74
CA SER A 221 24.03 6.71 16.05
C SER A 221 23.85 6.13 17.45
N PHE A 222 24.34 4.90 17.66
CA PHE A 222 24.31 4.25 18.96
C PHE A 222 25.72 4.19 19.54
N SER A 223 25.89 4.57 20.80
CA SER A 223 27.15 4.34 21.51
C SER A 223 27.36 2.84 21.78
N PRO A 224 28.62 2.36 21.87
CA PRO A 224 28.90 0.97 22.25
C PRO A 224 28.32 0.60 23.62
N ALA A 225 28.22 1.56 24.54
CA ALA A 225 27.65 1.36 25.86
C ALA A 225 26.12 1.18 25.81
N PHE A 226 25.42 1.98 24.99
CA PHE A 226 23.99 1.77 24.73
C PHE A 226 23.74 0.41 24.07
N GLU A 227 24.53 0.05 23.05
CA GLU A 227 24.40 -1.25 22.39
C GLU A 227 24.65 -2.41 23.37
N LYS A 228 25.60 -2.26 24.30
CA LYS A 228 25.83 -3.24 25.36
C LYS A 228 24.60 -3.40 26.27
N ASN A 229 23.96 -2.30 26.67
CA ASN A 229 22.74 -2.36 27.48
C ASN A 229 21.59 -3.02 26.71
N LEU A 230 21.41 -2.67 25.43
CA LEU A 230 20.38 -3.29 24.59
C LEU A 230 20.64 -4.78 24.35
N ASN A 231 21.88 -5.20 24.14
CA ASN A 231 22.24 -6.61 23.96
C ASN A 231 22.15 -7.42 25.27
N ALA A 232 22.19 -6.76 26.43
CA ALA A 232 21.94 -7.35 27.73
C ALA A 232 20.45 -7.33 28.14
N SER A 233 19.57 -6.75 27.30
CA SER A 233 18.16 -6.61 27.60
C SER A 233 17.40 -7.95 27.58
N VAL A 234 16.23 -7.95 28.20
CA VAL A 234 15.28 -9.09 28.17
C VAL A 234 14.94 -9.45 26.72
N ALA A 235 14.70 -8.45 25.86
CA ALA A 235 14.43 -8.64 24.44
C ALA A 235 15.56 -9.39 23.71
N ALA A 236 16.81 -8.99 23.93
CA ALA A 236 17.98 -9.65 23.31
C ALA A 236 18.19 -11.08 23.82
N ASN A 237 17.99 -11.31 25.13
CA ASN A 237 18.12 -12.65 25.69
C ASN A 237 17.05 -13.61 25.14
N LEU A 238 15.81 -13.13 25.04
CA LEU A 238 14.69 -13.86 24.46
C LEU A 238 14.94 -14.23 22.99
N GLU A 239 15.39 -13.28 22.17
CA GLU A 239 15.76 -13.56 20.78
C GLU A 239 16.86 -14.61 20.65
N ARG A 240 17.85 -14.59 21.56
CA ARG A 240 18.93 -15.59 21.58
C ARG A 240 18.44 -16.99 21.96
N ILE A 241 17.49 -17.09 22.89
CA ILE A 241 16.93 -18.38 23.33
C ILE A 241 16.00 -18.98 22.26
N TYR A 242 15.24 -18.12 21.56
CA TYR A 242 14.21 -18.55 20.61
C TYR A 242 14.58 -18.29 19.14
N SER A 243 15.88 -18.14 18.83
CA SER A 243 16.38 -17.79 17.49
C SER A 243 15.92 -18.76 16.41
N ASP A 244 15.78 -20.05 16.74
CA ASP A 244 15.36 -21.09 15.80
C ASP A 244 13.93 -20.87 15.29
N ARG A 245 13.07 -20.27 16.11
CA ARG A 245 11.68 -19.93 15.75
C ARG A 245 11.61 -18.73 14.81
N LEU A 246 12.67 -17.93 14.76
CA LEU A 246 12.79 -16.77 13.87
C LEU A 246 13.56 -17.11 12.58
N ALA A 247 14.10 -18.33 12.46
CA ALA A 247 15.00 -18.73 11.37
C ALA A 247 14.37 -18.62 9.98
N GLU A 248 13.11 -19.03 9.83
CA GLU A 248 12.38 -18.94 8.55
C GLU A 248 12.26 -17.49 8.08
N ILE A 249 11.95 -16.59 9.00
CA ILE A 249 11.78 -15.17 8.70
C ILE A 249 13.15 -14.52 8.49
N ALA A 250 14.17 -14.95 9.24
CA ALA A 250 15.58 -14.53 9.15
C ALA A 250 16.20 -14.78 7.78
N MET A 251 15.72 -15.77 7.03
CA MET A 251 16.16 -16.03 5.65
C MET A 251 15.54 -15.07 4.64
N ILE A 252 14.36 -14.55 4.93
CA ILE A 252 13.57 -13.74 4.00
C ILE A 252 14.04 -12.29 4.09
N THR A 253 14.03 -11.68 5.26
CA THR A 253 14.49 -10.29 5.40
C THR A 253 16.02 -10.27 5.55
N SER A 254 16.70 -9.30 4.95
CA SER A 254 18.18 -9.13 4.94
C SER A 254 18.78 -8.81 6.33
N GLY A 255 18.46 -9.59 7.37
CA GLY A 255 18.93 -9.45 8.74
C GLY A 255 17.93 -8.81 9.72
N ALA A 256 16.77 -8.32 9.27
CA ALA A 256 15.75 -7.71 10.15
C ALA A 256 15.23 -8.70 11.20
N SER A 257 14.92 -9.91 10.73
CA SER A 257 14.18 -10.92 11.47
C SER A 257 15.03 -11.83 12.37
N ARG A 258 16.37 -11.69 12.35
CA ARG A 258 17.22 -12.32 13.37
C ARG A 258 17.06 -11.66 14.75
N SER A 259 16.49 -10.46 14.78
CA SER A 259 16.48 -9.56 15.93
C SER A 259 15.25 -8.64 15.91
N ILE A 260 14.03 -9.21 15.82
CA ILE A 260 12.79 -8.43 15.63
C ILE A 260 12.55 -7.42 16.75
N LEU A 261 12.62 -7.83 18.02
CA LEU A 261 12.43 -6.95 19.17
C LEU A 261 13.55 -5.92 19.27
N THR A 262 14.81 -6.36 19.20
CA THR A 262 15.95 -5.44 19.39
C THR A 262 16.09 -4.45 18.23
N ASN A 263 15.79 -4.85 17.00
CA ASN A 263 15.73 -3.93 15.86
C ASN A 263 14.52 -2.99 15.94
N SER A 264 13.37 -3.47 16.39
CA SER A 264 12.20 -2.61 16.63
C SER A 264 12.52 -1.51 17.66
N LEU A 265 13.14 -1.89 18.78
CA LEU A 265 13.60 -0.95 19.81
C LEU A 265 14.64 0.03 19.27
N LYS A 266 15.58 -0.42 18.43
CA LYS A 266 16.53 0.48 17.77
C LYS A 266 15.82 1.52 16.93
N PHE A 267 14.85 1.12 16.10
CA PHE A 267 14.14 2.08 15.25
C PHE A 267 13.30 3.06 16.06
N LEU A 268 12.55 2.57 17.06
CA LEU A 268 11.78 3.44 17.96
C LEU A 268 12.69 4.42 18.71
N GLY A 269 13.85 3.94 19.19
CA GLY A 269 14.84 4.80 19.80
C GLY A 269 15.40 5.86 18.85
N GLN A 270 15.62 5.52 17.57
CA GLN A 270 16.01 6.52 16.57
C GLN A 270 14.91 7.55 16.32
N LEU A 271 13.64 7.14 16.26
CA LEU A 271 12.51 8.06 16.10
C LEU A 271 12.39 9.00 17.31
N GLN A 272 12.51 8.46 18.52
CA GLN A 272 12.47 9.26 19.75
C GLN A 272 13.68 10.19 19.88
N ALA A 273 14.87 9.74 19.47
CA ALA A 273 16.05 10.59 19.47
C ALA A 273 15.88 11.78 18.53
N VAL A 274 15.24 11.59 17.36
CA VAL A 274 14.92 12.69 16.44
C VAL A 274 13.97 13.70 17.09
N SER A 275 12.92 13.25 17.79
CA SER A 275 12.00 14.17 18.48
C SER A 275 12.62 14.88 19.69
N GLN A 276 13.73 14.35 20.22
CA GLN A 276 14.52 14.95 21.29
C GLN A 276 15.75 15.72 20.79
N GLU A 277 15.95 15.84 19.47
CA GLU A 277 17.13 16.45 18.85
C GLU A 277 18.47 15.81 19.28
N ILE A 278 18.46 14.50 19.55
CA ILE A 278 19.63 13.72 19.97
C ILE A 278 20.24 13.03 18.75
N GLU A 279 21.49 13.39 18.41
CA GLU A 279 22.22 12.76 17.30
C GLU A 279 22.85 11.40 17.67
N ARG A 280 23.05 11.15 18.97
CA ARG A 280 23.69 9.92 19.47
C ARG A 280 23.07 9.42 20.77
N LEU A 281 22.66 8.16 20.77
CA LEU A 281 22.14 7.47 21.94
C LEU A 281 23.28 6.94 22.82
N GLU A 282 23.49 7.61 23.95
CA GLU A 282 24.43 7.24 25.01
C GLU A 282 23.78 6.31 26.04
N ALA A 283 24.58 5.63 26.87
CA ALA A 283 24.07 4.66 27.85
C ALA A 283 23.04 5.24 28.83
N GLU A 284 23.18 6.51 29.19
CA GLU A 284 22.26 7.23 30.08
C GLU A 284 20.86 7.41 29.49
N HIS A 285 20.73 7.34 28.16
CA HIS A 285 19.44 7.41 27.47
C HIS A 285 18.70 6.08 27.46
N TYR A 286 19.30 4.98 27.91
CA TYR A 286 18.71 3.64 27.74
C TYR A 286 17.30 3.53 28.33
N ASP A 287 17.13 3.85 29.62
CA ASP A 287 15.84 3.68 30.30
C ASP A 287 14.75 4.61 29.73
N SER A 288 15.12 5.86 29.40
CA SER A 288 14.18 6.84 28.83
C SER A 288 13.74 6.46 27.41
N ILE A 289 14.63 5.86 26.62
CA ILE A 289 14.33 5.36 25.28
C ILE A 289 13.43 4.12 25.33
N ILE A 290 13.69 3.17 26.25
CA ILE A 290 12.83 2.00 26.39
C ILE A 290 11.40 2.41 26.81
N LEU A 291 11.27 3.31 27.78
CA LEU A 291 9.97 3.84 28.20
C LEU A 291 9.27 4.62 27.08
N GLY A 292 9.99 5.44 26.32
CA GLY A 292 9.41 6.17 25.20
C GLY A 292 8.99 5.25 24.06
N ALA A 293 9.78 4.23 23.74
CA ALA A 293 9.44 3.20 22.76
C ALA A 293 8.15 2.45 23.14
N MET A 294 7.97 2.13 24.42
CA MET A 294 6.73 1.54 24.94
C MET A 294 5.53 2.46 24.73
N ASN A 295 5.66 3.74 25.09
CA ASN A 295 4.61 4.73 24.88
C ASN A 295 4.27 4.92 23.40
N MET A 296 5.26 4.85 22.50
CA MET A 296 5.04 4.95 21.06
C MET A 296 4.24 3.78 20.50
N ILE A 297 4.55 2.55 20.93
CA ILE A 297 3.83 1.34 20.50
C ILE A 297 2.41 1.31 21.09
N GLU A 298 2.23 1.75 22.33
CA GLU A 298 0.91 1.81 22.97
C GLU A 298 -0.05 2.76 22.24
N ARG A 299 0.46 3.87 21.68
CA ARG A 299 -0.34 4.83 20.88
C ARG A 299 -0.98 4.21 19.64
N VAL A 300 -0.38 3.18 19.06
CA VAL A 300 -0.96 2.42 17.94
C VAL A 300 -1.76 1.20 18.38
N GLY A 301 -2.14 1.16 19.66
CA GLY A 301 -3.03 0.14 20.21
C GLY A 301 -2.35 -1.20 20.51
N ILE A 302 -1.01 -1.25 20.55
CA ILE A 302 -0.27 -2.47 20.87
C ILE A 302 0.21 -2.42 22.32
N PRO A 303 -0.19 -3.38 23.18
CA PRO A 303 0.34 -3.45 24.53
C PRO A 303 1.86 -3.70 24.50
N PRO A 304 2.66 -2.99 25.32
CA PRO A 304 4.11 -3.19 25.39
C PRO A 304 4.51 -4.42 26.22
N ASP A 305 3.58 -5.35 26.45
CA ASP A 305 3.73 -6.53 27.29
C ASP A 305 4.88 -7.44 26.85
N PHE A 306 5.15 -7.50 25.55
CA PHE A 306 6.25 -8.27 24.97
C PHE A 306 7.65 -7.74 25.35
N LEU A 307 7.76 -6.53 25.91
CA LEU A 307 9.02 -6.00 26.46
C LEU A 307 9.17 -6.27 27.96
N MET A 308 8.08 -6.58 28.64
CA MET A 308 8.02 -6.73 30.10
C MET A 308 7.81 -8.17 30.57
N GLN A 309 7.14 -9.00 29.76
CA GLN A 309 6.73 -10.36 30.11
C GLN A 309 7.33 -11.37 29.12
N GLU A 310 8.09 -12.33 29.67
CA GLU A 310 8.73 -13.39 28.90
C GLU A 310 7.70 -14.20 28.09
N SER A 311 6.58 -14.56 28.72
CA SER A 311 5.49 -15.32 28.08
C SER A 311 4.89 -14.61 26.85
N SER A 312 4.72 -13.30 26.91
CA SER A 312 4.16 -12.52 25.79
C SER A 312 5.13 -12.42 24.62
N ALA A 313 6.43 -12.34 24.89
CA ALA A 313 7.45 -12.36 23.85
C ALA A 313 7.62 -13.74 23.22
N ILE A 314 7.54 -14.82 24.01
CA ILE A 314 7.54 -16.19 23.50
C ILE A 314 6.35 -16.41 22.57
N SER A 315 5.15 -16.01 23.01
CA SER A 315 3.94 -16.06 22.20
C SER A 315 4.09 -15.28 20.89
N LEU A 316 4.68 -14.07 20.93
CA LEU A 316 4.98 -13.30 19.73
C LEU A 316 5.84 -14.11 18.74
N PHE A 317 6.93 -14.73 19.21
CA PHE A 317 7.83 -15.50 18.34
C PHE A 317 7.18 -16.78 17.80
N GLU A 318 6.36 -17.47 18.59
CA GLU A 318 5.62 -18.65 18.11
C GLU A 318 4.62 -18.30 17.01
N ASN A 319 4.05 -17.10 17.10
CA ASN A 319 3.00 -16.60 16.23
C ASN A 319 3.53 -15.83 15.02
N LEU A 320 4.84 -15.54 14.99
CA LEU A 320 5.55 -14.96 13.85
C LEU A 320 5.87 -16.08 12.85
N ARG A 321 4.83 -16.54 12.16
CA ARG A 321 4.90 -17.50 11.05
C ARG A 321 4.31 -16.86 9.82
N LEU A 322 4.90 -17.06 8.66
CA LEU A 322 4.41 -16.46 7.42
C LEU A 322 3.46 -17.42 6.71
N GLY A 323 2.38 -16.87 6.16
CA GLY A 323 1.51 -17.57 5.24
C GLY A 323 2.19 -17.79 3.89
N GLU A 324 1.57 -18.61 3.05
CA GLU A 324 2.08 -18.91 1.71
C GLU A 324 2.25 -17.64 0.86
N GLY A 325 3.43 -17.46 0.24
CA GLY A 325 3.74 -16.35 -0.67
C GLY A 325 3.93 -14.97 0.00
N VAL A 326 3.78 -14.85 1.32
CA VAL A 326 3.96 -13.58 2.05
C VAL A 326 5.42 -13.15 2.07
N ASP A 327 6.34 -14.10 2.00
CA ASP A 327 7.78 -13.88 1.89
C ASP A 327 8.15 -13.05 0.64
N GLU A 328 7.61 -13.42 -0.53
CA GLU A 328 7.81 -12.67 -1.77
C GLU A 328 7.21 -11.27 -1.68
N ARG A 329 6.03 -11.13 -1.07
CA ARG A 329 5.37 -9.82 -0.90
C ARG A 329 6.18 -8.89 0.00
N ILE A 330 6.77 -9.41 1.08
CA ILE A 330 7.69 -8.66 1.95
C ILE A 330 8.92 -8.19 1.15
N GLN A 331 9.52 -9.05 0.31
CA GLN A 331 10.66 -8.65 -0.53
C GLN A 331 10.31 -7.52 -1.50
N LEU A 332 9.14 -7.60 -2.13
CA LEU A 332 8.67 -6.56 -3.05
C LEU A 332 8.42 -5.23 -2.32
N LEU A 333 7.84 -5.30 -1.12
CA LEU A 333 7.62 -4.15 -0.25
C LEU A 333 8.95 -3.50 0.17
N ILE A 334 9.93 -4.29 0.60
CA ILE A 334 11.27 -3.82 0.96
C ILE A 334 11.90 -3.05 -0.21
N ARG A 335 11.92 -3.66 -1.40
CA ARG A 335 12.45 -3.01 -2.61
C ARG A 335 11.71 -1.74 -3.00
N ARG A 336 10.40 -1.68 -2.73
CA ARG A 336 9.59 -0.48 -2.97
C ARG A 336 9.95 0.64 -2.00
N ILE A 337 10.06 0.34 -0.71
CA ILE A 337 10.48 1.31 0.32
C ILE A 337 11.92 1.79 0.04
N GLU A 338 12.79 0.90 -0.43
CA GLU A 338 14.15 1.20 -0.91
C GLU A 338 14.14 2.24 -2.03
N GLY A 339 13.43 1.96 -3.12
CA GLY A 339 13.34 2.88 -4.24
C GLY A 339 12.81 4.25 -3.83
N LEU A 340 11.73 4.29 -3.04
CA LEU A 340 11.10 5.54 -2.63
C LEU A 340 12.01 6.43 -1.77
N ILE A 341 12.79 5.83 -0.86
CA ILE A 341 13.67 6.59 0.03
C ILE A 341 14.89 7.12 -0.73
N VAL A 342 15.41 6.35 -1.69
CA VAL A 342 16.47 6.81 -2.60
C VAL A 342 15.98 7.99 -3.43
N ASP A 343 14.77 7.89 -4.00
CA ASP A 343 14.17 8.95 -4.80
C ASP A 343 13.93 10.22 -3.97
N ALA A 344 13.49 10.08 -2.72
CA ALA A 344 13.19 11.21 -1.83
C ALA A 344 14.45 11.95 -1.34
N THR A 345 15.55 11.23 -1.08
CA THR A 345 16.78 11.81 -0.50
C THR A 345 17.76 12.31 -1.54
N GLY A 346 17.68 11.82 -2.79
CA GLY A 346 18.60 12.19 -3.87
C GLY A 346 20.07 11.80 -3.63
N ASN A 347 20.37 11.08 -2.54
CA ASN A 347 21.72 10.78 -2.09
C ASN A 347 21.99 9.27 -2.10
N LYS A 348 22.89 8.82 -2.97
CA LYS A 348 23.31 7.41 -3.00
C LYS A 348 24.12 6.99 -1.78
N ASP A 349 24.80 7.92 -1.09
CA ASP A 349 25.54 7.61 0.14
C ASP A 349 24.60 7.29 1.32
N PHE A 350 23.35 7.73 1.23
CA PHE A 350 22.28 7.33 2.14
C PHE A 350 22.07 5.80 2.14
N LEU A 351 22.45 5.08 1.06
CA LEU A 351 22.34 3.61 0.96
C LEU A 351 23.10 2.86 2.08
N LEU A 352 24.22 3.41 2.59
CA LEU A 352 24.99 2.78 3.66
C LEU A 352 24.29 2.88 5.02
N GLN A 353 23.67 4.03 5.31
CA GLN A 353 22.86 4.23 6.53
C GLN A 353 21.52 3.48 6.42
N TYR A 354 20.97 3.44 5.21
CA TYR A 354 19.76 2.72 4.85
C TYR A 354 19.84 1.20 5.06
N ALA A 355 21.00 0.60 4.75
CA ALA A 355 21.24 -0.83 4.93
C ALA A 355 20.96 -1.31 6.36
N ARG A 356 20.97 -0.41 7.34
CA ARG A 356 20.60 -0.70 8.74
C ARG A 356 19.20 -0.24 9.09
N LEU A 357 18.71 0.86 8.50
CA LEU A 357 17.39 1.42 8.81
C LEU A 357 16.25 0.52 8.34
N VAL A 358 16.28 0.05 7.08
CA VAL A 358 15.18 -0.76 6.54
C VAL A 358 14.96 -2.06 7.28
N PRO A 359 16.01 -2.82 7.61
CA PRO A 359 15.81 -4.00 8.44
C PRO A 359 15.11 -3.65 9.76
N ARG A 360 15.41 -2.52 10.38
CA ARG A 360 14.73 -2.14 11.63
C ARG A 360 13.28 -1.72 11.42
N LEU A 361 13.00 -0.99 10.34
CA LEU A 361 11.65 -0.63 9.93
C LEU A 361 10.81 -1.88 9.65
N VAL A 362 11.36 -2.85 8.90
CA VAL A 362 10.69 -4.13 8.60
C VAL A 362 10.48 -4.97 9.86
N SER A 363 11.42 -4.93 10.80
CA SER A 363 11.26 -5.61 12.09
C SER A 363 10.07 -5.06 12.86
N LEU A 364 9.95 -3.73 12.93
CA LEU A 364 8.82 -3.07 13.60
C LEU A 364 7.51 -3.34 12.85
N LEU A 365 7.52 -3.32 11.51
CA LEU A 365 6.37 -3.71 10.69
C LEU A 365 5.87 -5.12 11.03
N LEU A 366 6.77 -6.10 11.08
CA LEU A 366 6.43 -7.49 11.39
C LEU A 366 5.91 -7.64 12.82
N LEU A 367 6.47 -6.90 13.77
CA LEU A 367 6.00 -6.87 15.15
C LEU A 367 4.56 -6.32 15.22
N ILE A 368 4.31 -5.19 14.57
CA ILE A 368 2.99 -4.56 14.50
C ILE A 368 1.99 -5.49 13.80
N ALA A 369 2.34 -6.07 12.66
CA ALA A 369 1.49 -7.02 11.94
C ALA A 369 1.12 -8.23 12.82
N CYS A 370 2.11 -8.83 13.51
CA CYS A 370 1.90 -9.98 14.38
C CYS A 370 1.03 -9.68 15.60
N LYS A 371 1.14 -8.48 16.19
CA LYS A 371 0.34 -8.07 17.34
C LYS A 371 -1.07 -7.60 16.99
N THR A 372 -1.32 -7.26 15.73
CA THR A 372 -2.61 -6.74 15.28
C THR A 372 -3.42 -7.72 14.44
N LYS A 373 -2.86 -8.88 14.09
CA LYS A 373 -3.56 -9.93 13.35
C LYS A 373 -4.85 -10.38 14.03
N GLU A 374 -5.87 -10.64 13.22
CA GLU A 374 -7.22 -10.97 13.70
C GLU A 374 -7.23 -12.29 14.50
N SER A 375 -6.42 -13.25 14.05
CA SER A 375 -6.28 -14.54 14.72
C SER A 375 -4.85 -14.71 15.25
N PRO A 376 -4.64 -14.72 16.58
CA PRO A 376 -3.32 -14.86 17.19
C PRO A 376 -2.56 -16.13 16.75
N ILE A 377 -3.28 -17.19 16.39
CA ILE A 377 -2.70 -18.50 16.07
C ILE A 377 -2.45 -18.66 14.56
N ALA A 378 -3.15 -17.91 13.71
CA ALA A 378 -3.02 -18.00 12.26
C ALA A 378 -1.63 -17.49 11.80
N PRO A 379 -1.07 -18.02 10.70
CA PRO A 379 0.10 -17.40 10.08
C PRO A 379 -0.23 -15.99 9.60
N LEU A 380 0.79 -15.14 9.50
CA LEU A 380 0.69 -13.79 8.97
C LEU A 380 0.31 -13.84 7.49
N GLU A 381 -0.76 -13.12 7.16
CA GLU A 381 -1.23 -12.94 5.78
C GLU A 381 -0.83 -11.57 5.23
N ASP A 382 -0.98 -11.36 3.92
CA ASP A 382 -0.68 -10.07 3.28
C ASP A 382 -1.55 -8.92 3.81
N SER A 383 -2.80 -9.22 4.20
CA SER A 383 -3.70 -8.28 4.87
C SER A 383 -3.11 -7.77 6.19
N ASP A 384 -2.48 -8.65 6.98
CA ASP A 384 -1.82 -8.30 8.24
C ASP A 384 -0.60 -7.40 8.01
N ILE A 385 0.19 -7.68 6.98
CA ILE A 385 1.36 -6.85 6.60
C ILE A 385 0.89 -5.45 6.18
N LYS A 386 -0.19 -5.35 5.38
CA LYS A 386 -0.75 -4.07 4.95
C LYS A 386 -1.31 -3.27 6.13
N ARG A 387 -2.06 -3.90 7.05
CA ARG A 387 -2.51 -3.24 8.27
C ARG A 387 -1.33 -2.77 9.12
N GLY A 388 -0.31 -3.61 9.28
CA GLY A 388 0.90 -3.25 9.98
C GLY A 388 1.61 -2.05 9.36
N LEU A 389 1.60 -1.93 8.03
CA LEU A 389 2.20 -0.82 7.30
C LEU A 389 1.45 0.50 7.51
N ILE A 390 0.12 0.45 7.56
CA ILE A 390 -0.73 1.61 7.86
C ILE A 390 -0.44 2.11 9.28
N LEU A 391 -0.45 1.22 10.27
CA LEU A 391 -0.17 1.55 11.67
C LEU A 391 1.27 2.03 11.88
N LEU A 392 2.24 1.46 11.16
CA LEU A 392 3.62 1.92 11.18
C LEU A 392 3.74 3.37 10.69
N TYR A 393 3.04 3.71 9.61
CA TYR A 393 2.98 5.08 9.12
C TYR A 393 2.36 6.03 10.16
N GLU A 394 1.25 5.63 10.80
CA GLU A 394 0.63 6.41 11.88
C GLU A 394 1.57 6.63 13.07
N LEU A 395 2.31 5.59 13.49
CA LEU A 395 3.30 5.68 14.56
C LEU A 395 4.38 6.73 14.27
N ILE A 396 4.85 6.76 13.02
CA ILE A 396 5.92 7.65 12.57
C ILE A 396 5.41 9.08 12.38
N SER A 397 4.19 9.26 11.89
CA SER A 397 3.56 10.58 11.71
C SER A 397 3.01 11.19 13.00
N ALA A 398 2.92 10.43 14.09
CA ALA A 398 2.56 10.92 15.42
C ALA A 398 3.75 11.50 16.22
N GLN A 399 4.96 11.49 15.64
CA GLN A 399 6.13 12.23 16.13
C GLN A 399 6.09 13.65 15.59
#